data_AF-A0A151IF07-F1
#
_entry.id   AF-A0A151IF07-F1
#
_cell.length_a   1.000
_cell.length_b   1.000
_cell.length_c   1.000
_cell.angle_alpha   90.00
_cell.angle_beta   90.00
_cell.angle_gamma   90.00
#
_symmetry.space_group_name_H-M   'P 1'
#
loop_
_entity.id
_entity.type
_entity.pdbx_description
1 polymer ?
#
loop_
_entity_poly.entity_id
_entity_poly.type
_entity_poly.pdbx_seq_one_letter_code
_entity_poly.pdbx_strand_id
1 'polypeptide(L)'
;MRLEIVSAADFLVHLLRLQAGQLSERQLEMFKSSLTEVLRHRYRDHWFPDRPNRGSGYRCIRINGKMDPVIAQAGANVGLLPTVLHSLFPSELTMWIDPSEVSYRIGENGSICVLYERTEAESAEEISQQQQQQQHHHHSQHQQAPTMSSPSQHQQQQQQQQQQQQQQQQFETCKDSLLLEHTQFSEQIAAYVSS
;
A
#
# COMPACT_ATOMS: atom_id res chain seq x y z
N MET A 1 -5.24 -9.88 1.62
CA MET A 1 -4.53 -9.43 2.84
C MET A 1 -3.08 -8.99 2.57
N ARG A 2 -2.26 -9.77 1.84
CA ARG A 2 -0.84 -9.44 1.67
C ARG A 2 -0.62 -8.10 0.97
N LEU A 3 -1.29 -7.88 -0.17
CA LEU A 3 -1.11 -6.65 -0.96
C LEU A 3 -1.60 -5.43 -0.17
N GLU A 4 -2.73 -5.56 0.51
CA GLU A 4 -3.33 -4.51 1.34
C GLU A 4 -2.39 -4.10 2.50
N ILE A 5 -1.80 -5.07 3.20
CA ILE A 5 -0.82 -4.79 4.26
C ILE A 5 0.44 -4.12 3.69
N VAL A 6 0.96 -4.61 2.55
CA VAL A 6 2.17 -4.04 1.94
C VAL A 6 1.92 -2.60 1.49
N SER A 7 0.81 -2.33 0.81
CA SER A 7 0.43 -0.97 0.39
C SER A 7 0.31 -0.03 1.59
N ALA A 8 -0.36 -0.46 2.67
CA ALA A 8 -0.46 0.32 3.90
C ALA A 8 0.91 0.61 4.54
N ALA A 9 1.77 -0.41 4.66
CA ALA A 9 3.10 -0.27 5.23
C ALA A 9 3.99 0.65 4.39
N ASP A 10 3.92 0.55 3.06
CA ASP A 10 4.64 1.41 2.13
C ASP A 10 4.21 2.87 2.26
N PHE A 11 2.92 3.14 2.35
CA PHE A 11 2.43 4.50 2.55
C PHE A 11 2.87 5.08 3.90
N LEU A 12 2.80 4.31 5.00
CA LEU A 12 3.26 4.77 6.30
C LEU A 12 4.77 5.04 6.32
N VAL A 13 5.57 4.21 5.66
CA VAL A 13 7.01 4.44 5.48
C VAL A 13 7.28 5.67 4.61
N HIS A 14 6.46 5.89 3.57
CA HIS A 14 6.55 7.08 2.74
C HIS A 14 6.31 8.35 3.55
N LEU A 15 5.29 8.38 4.43
CA LEU A 15 5.05 9.51 5.33
C LEU A 15 6.27 9.79 6.23
N LEU A 16 6.89 8.74 6.78
CA LEU A 16 8.11 8.88 7.58
C LEU A 16 9.29 9.39 6.75
N ARG A 17 9.42 8.95 5.49
CA ARG A 17 10.48 9.39 4.57
C ARG A 17 10.36 10.87 4.21
N LEU A 18 9.14 11.41 4.12
CA LEU A 18 8.91 12.84 3.88
C LEU A 18 9.45 13.73 5.01
N GLN A 19 9.64 13.18 6.22
CA GLN A 19 10.23 13.91 7.33
C GLN A 19 11.76 13.93 7.20
N ALA A 20 12.26 14.93 6.47
CA ALA A 20 13.65 15.03 6.04
C ALA A 20 14.67 14.80 7.18
N GLY A 21 15.50 13.77 7.01
CA GLY A 21 16.69 13.51 7.82
C GLY A 21 16.46 12.88 9.19
N GLN A 22 15.22 12.51 9.55
CA GLN A 22 14.92 11.97 10.88
C GLN A 22 15.19 10.47 11.01
N LEU A 23 14.97 9.70 9.93
CA LEU A 23 15.21 8.26 9.87
C LEU A 23 16.04 7.90 8.65
N SER A 24 16.99 6.97 8.82
CA SER A 24 17.76 6.38 7.71
C SER A 24 16.93 5.38 6.90
N GLU A 25 17.28 5.16 5.63
CA GLU A 25 16.62 4.13 4.79
C GLU A 25 16.67 2.74 5.42
N ARG A 26 17.74 2.41 6.15
CA ARG A 26 17.81 1.15 6.90
C ARG A 26 16.77 1.09 8.02
N GLN A 27 16.56 2.17 8.76
CA GLN A 27 15.52 2.22 9.80
C GLN A 27 14.12 2.13 9.20
N LEU A 28 13.89 2.80 8.06
CA LEU A 28 12.63 2.73 7.33
C LEU A 28 12.32 1.30 6.86
N GLU A 29 13.30 0.59 6.29
CA GLU A 29 13.13 -0.79 5.85
C GLU A 29 12.90 -1.76 7.01
N MET A 30 13.65 -1.61 8.11
CA MET A 30 13.42 -2.40 9.33
C MET A 30 12.02 -2.16 9.89
N PHE A 31 11.59 -0.90 9.97
CA PHE A 31 10.25 -0.54 10.42
C PHE A 31 9.16 -1.11 9.51
N LYS A 32 9.33 -1.02 8.18
CA LYS A 32 8.40 -1.62 7.20
C LYS A 32 8.20 -3.11 7.43
N SER A 33 9.32 -3.83 7.58
CA SER A 33 9.32 -5.28 7.80
C SER A 33 8.62 -5.64 9.12
N SER A 34 8.96 -4.93 10.20
CA SER A 34 8.32 -5.09 11.51
C SER A 34 6.82 -4.83 11.47
N LEU A 35 6.40 -3.71 10.86
CA LEU A 35 5.00 -3.32 10.74
C LEU A 35 4.20 -4.35 9.94
N THR A 36 4.74 -4.83 8.82
CA THR A 36 4.12 -5.87 8.00
C THR A 36 3.84 -7.13 8.81
N GLU A 37 4.80 -7.57 9.63
CA GLU A 37 4.63 -8.78 10.44
C GLU A 37 3.63 -8.59 11.59
N VAL A 38 3.67 -7.44 12.28
CA VAL A 38 2.69 -7.11 13.34
C VAL A 38 1.28 -7.08 12.78
N LEU A 39 1.06 -6.42 11.64
CA LEU A 39 -0.24 -6.37 10.96
C LEU A 39 -0.72 -7.77 10.55
N ARG A 40 0.16 -8.55 9.91
CA ARG A 40 -0.14 -9.92 9.47
C ARG A 40 -0.59 -10.80 10.63
N HIS A 41 0.11 -10.73 11.76
CA HIS A 41 -0.25 -11.49 12.95
C HIS A 41 -1.60 -11.02 13.53
N ARG A 42 -1.78 -9.71 13.67
CA ARG A 42 -2.97 -9.13 14.29
C ARG A 42 -4.24 -9.40 13.46
N TYR A 43 -4.15 -9.38 12.13
CA TYR A 43 -5.33 -9.49 11.26
C TYR A 43 -5.73 -10.92 10.95
N ARG A 44 -4.90 -11.92 11.27
CA ARG A 44 -5.10 -13.34 10.92
C ARG A 44 -6.52 -13.84 11.17
N ASP A 45 -7.06 -13.58 12.36
CA ASP A 45 -8.38 -14.08 12.78
C ASP A 45 -9.50 -13.03 12.61
N HIS A 46 -9.16 -11.89 11.98
CA HIS A 46 -10.04 -10.75 11.77
C HIS A 46 -10.06 -10.32 10.30
N TRP A 47 -9.80 -11.22 9.36
CA TRP A 47 -9.80 -10.94 7.93
C TRP A 47 -10.93 -11.73 7.24
N PHE A 48 -11.92 -11.05 6.70
CA PHE A 48 -13.14 -11.66 6.13
C PHE A 48 -13.37 -11.18 4.69
N PRO A 49 -12.77 -11.80 3.66
CA PRO A 49 -12.91 -11.37 2.26
C PRO A 49 -14.37 -11.26 1.80
N ASP A 50 -15.24 -12.19 2.21
CA ASP A 50 -16.66 -12.19 1.83
C ASP A 50 -17.48 -11.08 2.53
N ARG A 51 -16.92 -10.47 3.59
CA ARG A 51 -17.54 -9.37 4.34
C ARG A 51 -16.47 -8.35 4.71
N PRO A 52 -15.96 -7.55 3.76
CA PRO A 52 -14.79 -6.69 3.97
C PRO A 52 -14.93 -5.77 5.19
N ASN A 53 -16.12 -5.19 5.38
CA ASN A 53 -16.41 -4.28 6.50
C ASN A 53 -16.40 -4.97 7.89
N ARG A 54 -16.54 -6.30 7.95
CA ARG A 54 -16.49 -7.03 9.22
C ARG A 54 -15.09 -6.92 9.80
N GLY A 55 -14.99 -6.34 11.00
CA GLY A 55 -13.71 -6.15 11.68
C GLY A 55 -12.88 -4.97 11.18
N SER A 56 -13.39 -4.12 10.26
CA SER A 56 -12.67 -2.95 9.75
C SER A 56 -12.21 -2.02 10.88
N GLY A 57 -13.06 -1.73 11.86
CA GLY A 57 -12.67 -0.94 13.05
C GLY A 57 -11.56 -1.55 13.91
N TYR A 58 -11.41 -2.88 13.93
CA TYR A 58 -10.31 -3.56 14.63
C TYR A 58 -8.99 -3.46 13.87
N ARG A 59 -9.07 -3.45 12.53
CA ARG A 59 -7.93 -3.31 11.60
C ARG A 59 -7.60 -1.85 11.28
N CYS A 60 -8.41 -0.92 11.75
CA CYS A 60 -8.16 0.50 11.58
C CYS A 60 -6.87 0.89 12.31
N ILE A 61 -5.98 1.59 11.62
CA ILE A 61 -4.85 2.28 12.23
C ILE A 61 -5.29 3.72 12.49
N ARG A 62 -5.15 4.20 13.74
CA ARG A 62 -5.57 5.56 14.09
C ARG A 62 -4.54 6.28 14.96
N ILE A 63 -4.11 7.44 14.47
CA ILE A 63 -3.32 8.43 15.20
C ILE A 63 -4.22 9.65 15.41
N ASN A 64 -4.55 9.95 16.67
CA ASN A 64 -5.23 11.18 17.08
C ASN A 64 -4.95 11.40 18.58
N GLY A 65 -4.05 12.35 18.88
CA GLY A 65 -3.55 12.65 20.23
C GLY A 65 -2.73 11.53 20.88
N LYS A 66 -2.85 10.29 20.39
CA LYS A 66 -2.12 9.10 20.82
C LYS A 66 -1.69 8.30 19.59
N MET A 67 -0.54 7.65 19.71
CA MET A 67 -0.02 6.73 18.69
C MET A 67 -0.83 5.44 18.65
N ASP A 68 -1.05 4.93 17.44
CA ASP A 68 -1.65 3.61 17.26
C ASP A 68 -0.76 2.52 17.89
N PRO A 69 -1.31 1.59 18.69
CA PRO A 69 -0.53 0.53 19.33
C PRO A 69 0.24 -0.37 18.35
N VAL A 70 -0.29 -0.59 17.14
CA VAL A 70 0.37 -1.40 16.11
C VAL A 70 1.62 -0.68 15.60
N ILE A 71 1.51 0.62 15.31
CA ILE A 71 2.65 1.44 14.89
C ILE A 71 3.69 1.52 16.02
N ALA A 72 3.24 1.76 17.26
CA ALA A 72 4.13 1.83 18.41
C ALA A 72 4.89 0.51 18.64
N GLN A 73 4.20 -0.63 18.54
CA GLN A 73 4.82 -1.95 18.66
C GLN A 73 5.83 -2.21 17.54
N ALA A 74 5.46 -1.89 16.29
CA ALA A 74 6.34 -2.07 15.14
C ALA A 74 7.62 -1.24 15.27
N GLY A 75 7.50 0.00 15.76
CA GLY A 75 8.62 0.89 16.08
C GLY A 75 9.51 0.34 17.19
N ALA A 76 8.90 -0.09 18.30
CA ALA A 76 9.64 -0.62 19.44
C ALA A 76 10.50 -1.83 19.08
N ASN A 77 9.99 -2.73 18.23
CA ASN A 77 10.73 -3.91 17.75
C ASN A 77 12.04 -3.56 17.02
N VAL A 78 12.15 -2.35 16.47
CA VAL A 78 13.31 -1.88 15.71
C VAL A 78 14.04 -0.71 16.39
N GLY A 79 13.75 -0.48 17.66
CA GLY A 79 14.42 0.54 18.48
C GLY A 79 13.97 1.98 18.21
N LEU A 80 12.80 2.19 17.58
CA LEU A 80 12.22 3.52 17.39
C LEU A 80 11.30 3.87 18.56
N LEU A 81 11.53 5.03 19.17
CA LEU A 81 10.70 5.51 20.28
C LEU A 81 9.32 5.94 19.77
N PRO A 82 8.22 5.56 20.46
CA PRO A 82 6.88 5.98 20.09
C PRO A 82 6.71 7.51 20.03
N THR A 83 7.41 8.25 20.89
CA THR A 83 7.41 9.73 20.88
C THR A 83 8.01 10.31 19.61
N VAL A 84 9.11 9.72 19.12
CA VAL A 84 9.73 10.10 17.85
C VAL A 84 8.76 9.80 16.71
N LEU A 85 8.22 8.58 16.62
CA LEU A 85 7.23 8.24 15.59
C LEU A 85 6.02 9.17 15.61
N HIS A 86 5.53 9.53 16.80
CA HIS A 86 4.40 10.47 16.94
C HIS A 86 4.72 11.88 16.45
N SER A 87 5.96 12.33 16.55
CA SER A 87 6.39 13.61 15.95
C SER A 87 6.56 13.57 14.43
N LEU A 88 6.70 12.37 13.84
CA LEU A 88 6.96 12.20 12.41
C LEU A 88 5.69 11.91 11.59
N PHE A 89 4.67 11.29 12.19
CA PHE A 89 3.39 11.08 11.54
C PHE A 89 2.50 12.32 11.62
N PRO A 90 1.52 12.47 10.70
CA PRO A 90 0.44 13.45 10.86
C PRO A 90 -0.24 13.30 12.23
N SER A 91 -0.59 14.44 12.86
CA SER A 91 -1.26 14.46 14.16
C SER A 91 -2.60 13.74 14.15
N GLU A 92 -3.25 13.71 12.98
CA GLU A 92 -4.52 13.06 12.72
C GLU A 92 -4.43 12.21 11.46
N LEU A 93 -4.37 10.90 11.64
CA LEU A 93 -4.38 9.92 10.56
C LEU A 93 -5.36 8.80 10.93
N THR A 94 -6.23 8.44 10.00
CA THR A 94 -7.05 7.24 10.08
C THR A 94 -6.85 6.44 8.81
N MET A 95 -6.54 5.15 8.91
CA MET A 95 -6.37 4.26 7.77
C MET A 95 -7.15 2.97 8.00
N TRP A 96 -7.91 2.57 6.98
CA TRP A 96 -8.64 1.30 6.93
C TRP A 96 -7.90 0.34 6.01
N ILE A 97 -7.60 -0.85 6.53
CA ILE A 97 -6.92 -1.92 5.80
C ILE A 97 -7.91 -3.08 5.72
N ASP A 98 -8.69 -3.10 4.65
CA ASP A 98 -9.82 -3.99 4.47
C ASP A 98 -9.58 -4.93 3.27
N PRO A 99 -10.24 -6.09 3.21
CA PRO A 99 -10.17 -6.94 2.03
C PRO A 99 -10.50 -6.16 0.77
N SER A 100 -9.59 -6.22 -0.21
CA SER A 100 -9.71 -5.54 -1.50
C SER A 100 -9.59 -4.01 -1.49
N GLU A 101 -9.43 -3.35 -0.33
CA GLU A 101 -9.31 -1.89 -0.27
C GLU A 101 -8.40 -1.43 0.88
N VAL A 102 -7.52 -0.46 0.59
CA VAL A 102 -6.87 0.34 1.61
C VAL A 102 -7.20 1.80 1.36
N SER A 103 -7.76 2.46 2.36
CA SER A 103 -8.13 3.87 2.28
C SER A 103 -7.67 4.60 3.54
N TYR A 104 -7.49 5.92 3.43
CA TYR A 104 -7.01 6.73 4.53
C TYR A 104 -7.63 8.12 4.52
N ARG A 105 -7.51 8.81 5.66
CA ARG A 105 -7.87 10.21 5.86
C ARG A 105 -6.81 10.87 6.74
N ILE A 106 -6.36 12.05 6.32
CA ILE A 106 -5.49 12.93 7.13
C ILE A 106 -6.32 14.13 7.59
N GLY A 107 -6.28 14.42 8.89
CA GLY A 107 -7.15 15.42 9.52
C GLY A 107 -8.54 14.89 9.87
N GLU A 108 -9.18 15.45 10.91
CA GLU A 108 -10.56 15.11 11.30
C GLU A 108 -11.59 15.39 10.19
N ASN A 109 -11.39 16.48 9.44
CA ASN A 109 -12.27 16.91 8.34
C ASN A 109 -11.70 16.60 6.94
N GLY A 110 -10.66 15.76 6.85
CA GLY A 110 -10.05 15.41 5.57
C GLY A 110 -10.94 14.54 4.69
N SER A 111 -10.72 14.59 3.38
CA SER A 111 -11.30 13.64 2.43
C SER A 111 -10.74 12.22 2.64
N ILE A 112 -11.55 11.21 2.32
CA ILE A 112 -11.08 9.83 2.26
C ILE A 112 -10.43 9.62 0.90
N CYS A 113 -9.19 9.14 0.91
CA CYS A 113 -8.43 8.79 -0.27
C CYS A 113 -8.24 7.26 -0.33
N VAL A 114 -8.45 6.68 -1.50
CA VAL A 114 -8.17 5.26 -1.75
C VAL A 114 -6.71 5.12 -2.15
N LEU A 115 -5.97 4.29 -1.42
CA LEU A 115 -4.56 3.98 -1.64
C LEU A 115 -4.39 2.70 -2.46
N TYR A 116 -5.23 1.70 -2.20
CA TYR A 116 -5.27 0.44 -2.93
C TYR A 116 -6.73 0.02 -3.11
N GLU A 117 -7.05 -0.45 -4.31
CA GLU A 117 -8.33 -1.09 -4.60
C GLU A 117 -8.03 -2.26 -5.54
N ARG A 118 -8.52 -3.46 -5.19
CA ARG A 118 -8.36 -4.64 -6.02
C ARG A 118 -9.19 -4.47 -7.29
N THR A 119 -8.53 -4.57 -8.44
CA THR A 119 -9.22 -4.55 -9.74
C THR A 119 -9.61 -5.96 -10.20
N GLU A 120 -10.61 -6.07 -11.07
CA GLU A 120 -11.07 -7.35 -11.63
C GLU A 120 -9.96 -8.11 -12.38
N ALA A 121 -8.97 -7.40 -12.93
CA ALA A 121 -7.81 -7.98 -13.61
C ALA A 121 -6.91 -8.77 -12.64
N GLU A 122 -6.68 -8.26 -11.42
CA GLU A 122 -5.87 -8.94 -10.40
C GLU A 122 -6.51 -10.26 -9.94
N SER A 123 -7.85 -10.31 -9.88
CA SER A 123 -8.58 -11.56 -9.60
C SER A 123 -8.40 -12.61 -10.70
N ALA A 124 -8.36 -12.21 -11.97
CA ALA A 124 -8.18 -13.14 -13.09
C ALA A 124 -6.78 -13.75 -13.13
N GLU A 125 -5.75 -12.98 -12.78
CA GLU A 125 -4.37 -13.46 -12.70
C GLU A 125 -4.15 -14.44 -11.55
N GLU A 126 -4.71 -14.19 -10.36
CA GLU A 126 -4.63 -15.12 -9.22
C GLU A 126 -5.32 -16.46 -9.54
N ILE A 127 -6.48 -16.44 -10.20
CA ILE A 127 -7.20 -17.66 -10.63
C ILE A 127 -6.34 -18.46 -11.63
N SER A 128 -5.70 -17.77 -12.56
CA SER A 128 -4.84 -18.40 -13.59
C SER A 128 -3.58 -19.03 -12.97
N GLN A 129 -2.96 -18.38 -12.00
CA GLN A 129 -1.77 -18.89 -11.30
C GLN A 129 -2.08 -20.10 -10.40
N GLN A 130 -3.25 -20.12 -9.75
CA GLN A 130 -3.68 -21.26 -8.93
C GLN A 130 -3.98 -22.51 -9.79
N GLN A 131 -4.53 -22.34 -11.00
CA GLN A 131 -4.79 -23.46 -11.92
C GLN A 131 -3.50 -24.09 -12.46
N GLN A 132 -2.44 -23.30 -12.69
CA GLN A 132 -1.16 -23.82 -13.16
C GLN A 132 -0.41 -24.65 -12.09
N GLN A 133 -0.50 -24.28 -10.80
CA GLN A 133 0.17 -25.02 -9.72
C GLN A 133 -0.44 -26.41 -9.45
N GLN A 134 -1.73 -26.63 -9.75
CA GLN A 134 -2.37 -27.94 -9.59
C GLN A 134 -1.99 -28.95 -10.69
N GLN A 135 -1.49 -28.51 -11.85
CA GLN A 135 -1.10 -29.42 -12.94
C GLN A 135 0.30 -30.04 -12.77
N HIS A 136 1.13 -29.56 -11.84
CA HIS A 136 2.51 -30.05 -11.68
C HIS A 136 2.68 -31.33 -10.83
N HIS A 137 1.61 -31.93 -10.29
CA HIS A 137 1.71 -33.18 -9.50
C HIS A 137 1.37 -34.48 -10.25
N HIS A 138 0.99 -34.41 -11.53
CA HIS A 138 0.76 -35.59 -12.36
C HIS A 138 1.25 -35.32 -13.79
N HIS A 139 2.52 -35.58 -14.09
CA HIS A 139 2.93 -36.33 -15.29
C HIS A 139 4.46 -36.42 -15.37
N SER A 140 5.01 -37.59 -15.03
CA SER A 140 6.27 -38.05 -15.61
C SER A 140 5.92 -39.04 -16.72
N GLN A 141 6.56 -38.89 -17.88
CA GLN A 141 6.45 -39.68 -19.12
C GLN A 141 5.36 -39.30 -20.14
N HIS A 142 5.69 -38.45 -21.11
CA HIS A 142 5.76 -38.85 -22.53
C HIS A 142 6.37 -37.77 -23.44
N GLN A 143 7.05 -38.22 -24.50
CA GLN A 143 7.73 -37.42 -25.53
C GLN A 143 6.83 -37.11 -26.74
N GLN A 144 7.28 -36.13 -27.55
CA GLN A 144 6.90 -35.76 -28.94
C GLN A 144 5.61 -34.91 -29.07
N ALA A 145 5.45 -33.89 -29.92
CA ALA A 145 6.17 -33.37 -31.11
C ALA A 145 5.87 -31.84 -31.27
N PRO A 146 6.53 -31.08 -32.18
CA PRO A 146 6.37 -29.63 -32.29
C PRO A 146 5.15 -29.26 -33.15
N THR A 147 4.37 -28.25 -32.72
CA THR A 147 3.30 -27.66 -33.54
C THR A 147 3.41 -26.14 -33.60
N MET A 148 3.59 -25.68 -34.85
CA MET A 148 3.31 -24.40 -35.50
C MET A 148 2.91 -23.19 -34.62
N SER A 149 3.74 -22.15 -34.70
CA SER A 149 3.51 -20.80 -34.20
C SER A 149 2.32 -20.11 -34.90
N SER A 150 1.37 -19.62 -34.09
CA SER A 150 0.26 -18.76 -34.54
C SER A 150 0.61 -17.27 -34.39
N PRO A 151 0.18 -16.36 -35.30
CA PRO A 151 0.62 -14.95 -35.31
C PRO A 151 0.00 -14.04 -34.23
N SER A 152 -0.80 -14.56 -33.31
CA SER A 152 -1.64 -13.76 -32.40
C SER A 152 -0.92 -13.16 -31.17
N GLN A 153 0.36 -13.49 -30.94
CA GLN A 153 1.09 -13.01 -29.75
C GLN A 153 1.57 -11.55 -29.85
N HIS A 154 1.75 -10.99 -31.05
CA HIS A 154 2.27 -9.63 -31.19
C HIS A 154 1.25 -8.54 -30.84
N GLN A 155 -0.05 -8.79 -31.00
CA GLN A 155 -1.07 -7.78 -30.74
C GLN A 155 -1.38 -7.63 -29.24
N GLN A 156 -1.24 -8.70 -28.47
CA GLN A 156 -1.50 -8.69 -27.02
C GLN A 156 -0.37 -7.98 -26.25
N GLN A 157 0.87 -8.11 -26.72
CA GLN A 157 2.03 -7.46 -26.09
C GLN A 157 2.04 -5.93 -26.30
N GLN A 158 1.51 -5.44 -27.43
CA GLN A 158 1.40 -4.01 -27.70
C GLN A 158 0.31 -3.33 -26.84
N GLN A 159 -0.78 -4.03 -26.54
CA GLN A 159 -1.86 -3.50 -25.69
C GLN A 159 -1.43 -3.37 -24.22
N GLN A 160 -0.64 -4.31 -23.71
CA GLN A 160 -0.11 -4.27 -22.35
C GLN A 160 0.86 -3.09 -22.13
N GLN A 161 1.66 -2.74 -23.14
CA GLN A 161 2.61 -1.64 -23.04
C GLN A 161 1.92 -0.26 -23.01
N GLN A 162 0.80 -0.10 -23.71
CA GLN A 162 0.00 1.13 -23.68
C GLN A 162 -0.69 1.36 -22.32
N GLN A 163 -1.19 0.30 -21.69
CA GLN A 163 -1.81 0.40 -20.35
C GLN A 163 -0.80 0.82 -19.28
N GLN A 164 0.44 0.31 -19.35
CA GLN A 164 1.49 0.67 -18.41
C GLN A 164 1.92 2.14 -18.51
N GLN A 165 1.98 2.69 -19.73
CA GLN A 165 2.27 4.12 -19.93
C GLN A 165 1.15 5.03 -19.40
N GLN A 166 -0.12 4.63 -19.53
CA GLN A 166 -1.24 5.41 -18.99
C GLN A 166 -1.24 5.47 -17.46
N GLN A 167 -0.95 4.36 -16.78
CA GLN A 167 -0.82 4.35 -15.32
C GLN A 167 0.35 5.22 -14.83
N GLN A 168 1.48 5.21 -15.54
CA GLN A 168 2.64 6.05 -15.18
C GLN A 168 2.32 7.55 -15.30
N GLN A 169 1.61 7.95 -16.36
CA GLN A 169 1.17 9.34 -16.53
C GLN A 169 0.16 9.77 -15.47
N GLN A 170 -0.78 8.90 -15.08
CA GLN A 170 -1.70 9.19 -13.97
C GLN A 170 -0.96 9.35 -12.64
N PHE A 171 0.03 8.50 -12.36
CA PHE A 171 0.83 8.59 -11.15
C PHE A 171 1.66 9.89 -11.10
N GLU A 172 2.29 10.29 -12.21
CA GLU A 172 3.00 11.58 -12.28
C GLU A 172 2.04 12.78 -12.15
N THR A 173 0.86 12.73 -12.75
CA THR A 173 -0.13 13.81 -12.64
C THR A 173 -0.61 14.00 -11.20
N CYS A 174 -0.80 12.90 -10.46
CA CYS A 174 -1.14 12.94 -9.03
C CYS A 174 0.01 13.47 -8.18
N LYS A 175 1.25 13.11 -8.51
CA LYS A 175 2.46 13.61 -7.83
C LYS A 175 2.62 15.12 -8.02
N ASP A 176 2.40 15.63 -9.22
CA ASP A 176 2.48 17.06 -9.51
C ASP A 176 1.37 17.85 -8.80
N SER A 177 0.16 17.28 -8.72
CA SER A 177 -0.95 17.89 -7.97
C SER A 177 -0.65 17.99 -6.47
N LEU A 178 -0.06 16.94 -5.88
CA LEU A 178 0.35 16.95 -4.46
C LEU A 178 1.50 17.94 -4.19
N LEU A 179 2.43 18.11 -5.13
CA LEU A 179 3.51 19.09 -5.02
C LEU A 179 2.98 20.53 -5.11
N LEU A 180 2.00 20.79 -5.97
CA LEU A 180 1.33 22.09 -6.14
C LEU A 180 0.50 22.48 -4.91
N GLU A 181 -0.20 21.54 -4.28
CA GLU A 181 -0.90 21.80 -3.01
C GLU A 181 0.09 22.10 -1.86
N HIS A 182 1.22 21.39 -1.83
CA HIS A 182 2.22 21.57 -0.78
C HIS A 182 3.00 22.88 -0.89
N THR A 183 3.16 23.44 -2.11
CA THR A 183 3.73 24.78 -2.32
C THR A 183 2.73 25.89 -2.04
N GLN A 184 1.44 25.72 -2.40
CA GLN A 184 0.41 26.69 -2.03
C GLN A 184 0.19 26.80 -0.51
N PHE A 185 0.29 25.68 0.21
CA PHE A 185 0.16 25.68 1.67
C PHE A 185 1.35 26.35 2.37
N SER A 186 2.57 26.17 1.86
CA SER A 186 3.76 26.79 2.45
C SER A 186 3.84 28.30 2.18
N GLU A 187 3.38 28.77 1.02
CA GLU A 187 3.29 30.21 0.71
C GLU A 187 2.23 30.93 1.57
N GLN A 188 1.10 30.28 1.86
CA GLN A 188 0.07 30.85 2.74
C GLN A 188 0.54 31.01 4.19
N ILE A 189 1.39 30.09 4.70
CA ILE A 189 1.99 30.23 6.02
C ILE A 189 3.07 31.32 6.04
N ALA A 190 3.91 31.42 4.99
CA ALA A 190 4.93 32.46 4.91
C ALA A 190 4.33 33.89 4.88
N ALA A 191 3.17 34.06 4.23
CA ALA A 191 2.43 35.33 4.20
C ALA A 191 1.81 35.70 5.57
N TYR A 192 1.35 34.70 6.34
CA TYR A 192 0.75 34.92 7.66
C TYR A 192 1.77 35.27 8.75
N VAL A 193 3.01 34.77 8.64
CA VAL A 193 4.09 35.04 9.61
C VAL A 193 4.82 36.37 9.31
N SER A 194 4.58 36.96 8.13
CA SER A 194 5.19 38.23 7.69
C SER A 194 4.26 39.45 7.82
N SER A 195 3.12 39.32 8.50
CA SER A 195 2.12 40.37 8.74
C SER A 195 2.01 40.77 10.20
#